data_AF-A0A7S3SUQ3-F1
#
_entry.id   AF-A0A7S3SUQ3-F1
#
_cell.length_a   1.000
_cell.length_b   1.000
_cell.length_c   1.000
_cell.angle_alpha   90.00
_cell.angle_beta   90.00
_cell.angle_gamma   90.00
#
_symmetry.space_group_name_H-M   'P 1'
#
loop_
_entity.id
_entity.type
_entity.pdbx_description
1 polymer ?
#
loop_
_entity_poly.entity_id
_entity_poly.type
_entity_poly.pdbx_seq_one_letter_code
_entity_poly.pdbx_strand_id
1 'polypeptide(L)'
;MPIIEARLNKENIPYEAEGTQKYGDTYNYARDCEIDKYSVIAVVGGDGSCHEVCNGMLARKDGKRLPVAFLPNGSGDDLCNVLNIHSLDDALDALCSGGKIKVDTIRFLVDHESEEDVPEDRKFMDIRHMMINGAVSMP
;
A
#
# COMPACT_ATOMS: atom_id res chain seq x y z
N MET A 1 -8.50 10.85 -12.10
CA MET A 1 -9.08 11.14 -10.77
C MET A 1 -8.97 12.65 -10.51
N PRO A 2 -9.98 13.44 -10.92
CA PRO A 2 -9.78 14.89 -11.10
C PRO A 2 -9.33 15.64 -9.84
N ILE A 3 -9.83 15.26 -8.66
CA ILE A 3 -9.53 15.94 -7.39
C ILE A 3 -8.07 15.71 -6.97
N ILE A 4 -7.61 14.45 -7.02
CA ILE A 4 -6.24 14.07 -6.66
C ILE A 4 -5.23 14.74 -7.62
N GLU A 5 -5.48 14.62 -8.92
CA GLU A 5 -4.61 15.21 -9.95
C GLU A 5 -4.52 16.74 -9.81
N ALA A 6 -5.66 17.41 -9.56
CA ALA A 6 -5.67 18.84 -9.32
C ALA A 6 -4.86 19.25 -8.09
N ARG A 7 -4.92 18.47 -7.00
CA ARG A 7 -4.13 18.71 -5.78
C ARG A 7 -2.63 18.55 -6.03
N LEU A 8 -2.22 17.45 -6.66
CA LEU A 8 -0.80 17.19 -6.94
C LEU A 8 -0.20 18.23 -7.90
N ASN A 9 -0.97 18.61 -8.93
CA ASN A 9 -0.58 19.69 -9.85
C ASN A 9 -0.40 21.02 -9.13
N LYS A 10 -1.33 21.38 -8.23
CA LYS A 10 -1.26 22.62 -7.44
C LYS A 10 -0.01 22.67 -6.56
N GLU A 11 0.37 21.55 -5.96
CA GLU A 11 1.55 21.42 -5.11
C GLU A 11 2.86 21.13 -5.89
N ASN A 12 2.79 21.10 -7.23
CA ASN A 12 3.92 20.77 -8.11
C ASN A 12 4.58 19.42 -7.81
N ILE A 13 3.77 18.42 -7.42
CA ILE A 13 4.24 17.06 -7.17
C ILE A 13 4.12 16.26 -8.47
N PRO A 14 5.23 15.81 -9.09
CA PRO A 14 5.17 14.95 -10.26
C PRO A 14 4.61 13.58 -9.88
N TYR A 15 3.77 13.02 -10.74
CA TYR A 15 3.15 11.72 -10.50
C TYR A 15 2.99 10.93 -11.81
N GLU A 16 2.91 9.62 -11.65
CA GLU A 16 2.44 8.67 -12.65
C GLU A 16 1.22 7.97 -12.07
N ALA A 17 0.17 7.80 -12.87
CA ALA A 17 -1.08 7.19 -12.42
C ALA A 17 -1.43 6.01 -13.32
N GLU A 18 -1.68 4.85 -12.70
CA GLU A 18 -2.10 3.64 -13.39
C GLU A 18 -3.41 3.12 -12.80
N GLY A 19 -4.35 2.76 -13.69
CA GLY A 19 -5.61 2.16 -13.30
C GLY A 19 -5.50 0.64 -13.21
N THR A 20 -5.98 0.07 -12.12
CA THR A 20 -6.09 -1.39 -11.94
C THR A 20 -7.23 -1.96 -12.76
N GLN A 21 -7.05 -3.15 -13.34
CA GLN A 21 -8.07 -3.84 -14.13
C GLN A 21 -8.55 -5.13 -13.46
N LYS A 22 -7.70 -5.79 -12.68
CA LYS A 22 -7.99 -7.07 -12.04
C LYS A 22 -7.28 -7.22 -10.69
N TYR A 23 -7.70 -8.25 -9.97
CA TYR A 23 -7.09 -8.69 -8.71
C TYR A 23 -5.58 -8.92 -8.86
N GLY A 24 -4.80 -8.42 -7.91
CA GLY A 24 -3.34 -8.54 -7.88
C GLY A 24 -2.59 -7.52 -8.73
N ASP A 25 -3.26 -6.63 -9.46
CA ASP A 25 -2.57 -5.60 -10.26
C ASP A 25 -1.73 -4.68 -9.38
N THR A 26 -2.25 -4.25 -8.22
CA THR A 26 -1.51 -3.35 -7.32
C THR A 26 -0.33 -4.07 -6.65
N TYR A 27 -0.49 -5.36 -6.32
CA TYR A 27 0.60 -6.21 -5.85
C TYR A 27 1.72 -6.30 -6.88
N ASN A 28 1.37 -6.65 -8.14
CA ASN A 28 2.36 -6.82 -9.20
C ASN A 28 3.08 -5.50 -9.49
N TYR A 29 2.35 -4.37 -9.52
CA TYR A 29 2.94 -3.05 -9.68
C TYR A 29 3.97 -2.75 -8.58
N ALA A 30 3.61 -2.90 -7.30
CA ALA A 30 4.52 -2.64 -6.19
C ALA A 30 5.73 -3.59 -6.17
N ARG A 31 5.55 -4.84 -6.61
CA ARG A 31 6.62 -5.85 -6.70
C ARG A 31 7.61 -5.54 -7.84
N ASP A 32 7.12 -5.07 -8.98
CA ASP A 32 7.89 -5.06 -10.23
C ASP A 32 8.30 -3.65 -10.69
N CYS A 33 7.72 -2.58 -10.12
CA CYS A 33 8.05 -1.22 -10.53
C CYS A 33 9.54 -0.89 -10.34
N GLU A 34 10.04 0.04 -11.17
CA GLU A 34 11.36 0.65 -11.04
C GLU A 34 11.38 1.58 -9.82
N ILE A 35 11.40 0.99 -8.63
CA ILE A 35 11.14 1.67 -7.35
C ILE A 35 12.05 2.88 -7.09
N ASP A 36 13.27 2.90 -7.64
CA ASP A 36 14.22 4.00 -7.49
C ASP A 36 13.79 5.29 -8.22
N LYS A 37 12.82 5.22 -9.14
CA LYS A 37 12.23 6.40 -9.80
C LYS A 37 11.27 7.17 -8.89
N TYR A 38 10.76 6.55 -7.84
CA TYR A 38 9.67 7.09 -7.04
C TYR A 38 10.11 7.35 -5.60
N SER A 39 9.42 8.29 -4.94
CA SER A 39 9.62 8.59 -3.51
C SER A 39 8.51 8.05 -2.62
N VAL A 40 7.36 7.68 -3.20
CA VAL A 40 6.15 7.22 -2.52
C VAL A 40 5.28 6.44 -3.52
N ILE A 41 4.56 5.43 -3.04
CA ILE A 41 3.47 4.80 -3.78
C ILE A 41 2.15 5.27 -3.16
N ALA A 42 1.30 5.96 -3.94
CA ALA A 42 -0.03 6.37 -3.49
C ALA A 42 -1.08 5.36 -3.98
N VAL A 43 -1.89 4.86 -3.06
CA VAL A 43 -2.93 3.85 -3.33
C VAL A 43 -4.29 4.51 -3.20
N VAL A 44 -5.04 4.55 -4.29
CA VAL A 44 -6.43 5.02 -4.29
C VAL A 44 -7.35 3.81 -4.32
N GLY A 45 -7.97 3.49 -3.19
CA GLY A 45 -8.76 2.27 -3.04
C GLY A 45 -9.15 2.04 -1.58
N GLY A 46 -9.54 0.81 -1.26
CA GLY A 46 -9.78 0.37 0.12
C GLY A 46 -8.68 -0.56 0.64
N ASP A 47 -8.91 -1.16 1.81
CA ASP A 47 -7.95 -2.02 2.51
C ASP A 47 -7.34 -3.15 1.65
N GLY A 48 -8.13 -3.72 0.73
CA GLY A 48 -7.65 -4.77 -0.18
C GLY A 48 -6.49 -4.30 -1.06
N SER A 49 -6.61 -3.11 -1.66
CA SER A 49 -5.56 -2.51 -2.49
C SER A 49 -4.34 -2.13 -1.65
N CYS A 50 -4.56 -1.59 -0.45
CA CYS A 50 -3.51 -1.25 0.50
C CYS A 50 -2.69 -2.50 0.87
N HIS A 51 -3.37 -3.60 1.18
CA HIS A 51 -2.73 -4.87 1.49
C HIS A 51 -1.98 -5.45 0.30
N GLU A 52 -2.55 -5.43 -0.91
CA GLU A 52 -1.87 -5.89 -2.11
C GLU A 52 -0.56 -5.11 -2.35
N VAL A 53 -0.57 -3.78 -2.26
CA VAL A 53 0.64 -2.95 -2.42
C VAL A 53 1.68 -3.29 -1.37
N CYS A 54 1.30 -3.36 -0.09
CA CYS A 54 2.23 -3.71 0.98
C CYS A 54 2.83 -5.10 0.79
N ASN A 55 2.02 -6.08 0.40
CA ASN A 55 2.48 -7.44 0.12
C ASN A 55 3.40 -7.49 -1.11
N GLY A 56 3.07 -6.76 -2.17
CA GLY A 56 3.89 -6.70 -3.38
C GLY A 56 5.26 -6.10 -3.10
N MET A 57 5.28 -5.00 -2.36
CA MET A 57 6.51 -4.34 -1.93
C MET A 57 7.36 -5.23 -1.01
N LEU A 58 6.74 -5.95 -0.07
CA LEU A 58 7.47 -6.86 0.84
C LEU A 58 7.90 -8.17 0.17
N ALA A 59 7.36 -8.50 -1.00
CA ALA A 59 7.76 -9.66 -1.80
C ALA A 59 8.90 -9.35 -2.80
N ARG A 60 9.38 -8.10 -2.87
CA ARG A 60 10.48 -7.72 -3.76
C ARG A 60 11.77 -8.45 -3.41
N LYS A 61 12.45 -8.98 -4.44
CA LYS A 61 13.74 -9.68 -4.28
C LYS A 61 14.89 -8.75 -3.89
N ASP A 62 14.82 -7.48 -4.29
CA ASP A 62 15.83 -6.47 -3.95
C ASP A 62 15.65 -5.90 -2.53
N GLY A 63 14.55 -6.24 -1.85
CA GLY A 63 14.22 -5.77 -0.51
C GLY A 63 13.96 -4.27 -0.41
N LYS A 64 13.89 -3.54 -1.53
CA LYS A 64 13.67 -2.09 -1.56
C LYS A 64 12.24 -1.76 -1.16
N ARG A 65 12.05 -0.61 -0.53
CA ARG A 65 10.75 -0.17 -0.01
C ARG A 65 10.59 1.34 -0.17
N LEU A 66 9.35 1.76 -0.41
CA LEU A 66 8.92 3.15 -0.36
C LEU A 66 7.86 3.33 0.74
N PRO A 67 7.68 4.55 1.24
CA PRO A 67 6.45 4.92 1.93
C PRO A 67 5.23 4.61 1.05
N VAL A 68 4.15 4.15 1.67
CA VAL A 68 2.85 3.95 1.02
C VAL A 68 1.90 4.99 1.57
N ALA A 69 1.29 5.76 0.68
CA ALA A 69 0.26 6.72 1.03
C ALA A 69 -1.11 6.12 0.68
N PHE A 70 -2.02 6.10 1.66
CA PHE A 70 -3.36 5.58 1.48
C PHE A 70 -4.31 6.75 1.21
N LEU A 71 -4.95 6.74 0.05
CA LEU A 71 -5.93 7.72 -0.36
C LEU A 71 -7.31 7.04 -0.34
N PRO A 72 -8.12 7.30 0.70
CA PRO A 72 -9.39 6.60 0.92
C PRO A 72 -10.37 6.90 -0.21
N ASN A 73 -11.04 5.85 -0.70
CA ASN A 73 -12.05 5.94 -1.77
C ASN A 73 -13.26 5.02 -1.49
N GLY A 74 -13.47 4.60 -0.24
CA GLY A 74 -14.51 3.63 0.13
C GLY A 74 -15.03 3.78 1.56
N SER A 75 -15.77 2.78 2.03
CA SER A 75 -16.41 2.76 3.36
C SER A 75 -15.69 1.85 4.37
N GLY A 76 -14.60 1.19 3.98
CA GLY A 76 -13.84 0.24 4.79
C GLY A 76 -12.35 0.58 4.73
N ASP A 77 -12.01 1.74 5.30
CA ASP A 77 -10.66 2.30 5.35
C ASP A 77 -10.18 2.30 6.81
N ASP A 78 -10.24 1.13 7.46
CA ASP A 78 -9.91 1.00 8.89
C ASP A 78 -8.46 1.43 9.15
N LEU A 79 -7.56 1.15 8.21
CA LEU A 79 -6.17 1.59 8.29
C LEU A 79 -6.05 3.12 8.24
N CYS A 80 -6.82 3.80 7.38
CA CYS A 80 -6.84 5.26 7.32
C CYS A 80 -7.36 5.86 8.63
N ASN A 81 -8.44 5.31 9.18
CA ASN A 81 -8.99 5.75 10.45
C ASN A 81 -7.97 5.65 11.59
N VAL A 82 -7.21 4.56 11.64
CA VAL A 82 -6.14 4.38 12.63
C VAL A 82 -4.98 5.36 12.44
N LEU A 83 -4.75 5.82 11.21
CA LEU A 83 -3.75 6.84 10.88
C LEU A 83 -4.28 8.29 11.02
N ASN A 84 -5.47 8.48 11.59
CA ASN A 84 -6.18 9.76 11.67
C ASN A 84 -6.42 10.42 10.29
N ILE A 85 -6.64 9.60 9.26
CA ILE A 85 -7.02 10.03 7.91
C ILE A 85 -8.52 9.73 7.75
N HIS A 86 -9.36 10.77 7.81
CA HIS A 86 -10.82 10.62 7.79
C HIS A 86 -11.47 11.10 6.49
N SER A 87 -10.68 11.73 5.61
CA SER A 87 -11.12 12.24 4.33
C SER A 87 -10.01 12.15 3.29
N LEU A 88 -10.39 12.30 2.02
CA LEU A 88 -9.42 12.42 0.94
C LEU A 88 -8.51 13.64 1.11
N ASP A 89 -9.04 14.75 1.63
CA ASP A 89 -8.26 15.96 1.89
C ASP A 89 -7.21 15.73 2.97
N ASP A 90 -7.56 15.06 4.09
CA ASP A 90 -6.59 14.68 5.13
C ASP A 90 -5.47 13.81 4.56
N ALA A 91 -5.82 12.86 3.70
CA ALA A 91 -4.88 11.95 3.08
C ALA A 91 -3.92 12.69 2.14
N LEU A 92 -4.45 13.63 1.37
CA LEU A 92 -3.67 14.47 0.47
C LEU A 92 -2.77 15.45 1.24
N ASP A 93 -3.24 16.01 2.36
CA ASP A 93 -2.43 16.85 3.24
C ASP A 93 -1.27 16.04 3.84
N ALA A 94 -1.55 14.82 4.34
CA ALA A 94 -0.52 13.91 4.83
C ALA A 94 0.51 13.58 3.75
N LEU A 95 0.06 13.21 2.54
CA LEU A 95 0.92 12.94 1.39
C LEU A 95 1.82 14.14 1.05
N CYS A 96 1.25 15.35 0.96
CA CYS A 96 1.99 16.57 0.60
C CYS A 96 2.96 17.01 1.71
N SER A 97 2.64 16.71 2.98
CA SER A 97 3.53 17.04 4.11
C SER A 97 4.79 16.17 4.16
N GLY A 98 4.75 14.97 3.56
CA GLY A 98 5.85 14.01 3.58
C GLY A 98 6.08 13.33 4.94
N GLY A 99 5.18 13.52 5.90
CA GLY A 99 5.20 12.81 7.18
C GLY A 99 5.09 11.30 6.98
N LYS A 100 5.94 10.53 7.66
CA LYS A 100 5.94 9.06 7.54
C LYS A 100 6.24 8.40 8.87
N ILE A 101 5.61 7.26 9.07
CA ILE A 101 5.86 6.35 10.20
C ILE A 101 6.33 5.01 9.67
N LYS A 102 7.04 4.25 10.52
CA LYS A 102 7.34 2.84 10.25
C LYS A 102 6.25 1.99 10.92
N VAL A 103 5.77 0.99 10.20
CA VAL A 103 4.74 0.07 10.68
C VAL A 103 5.25 -1.35 10.47
N ASP A 104 5.18 -2.16 11.51
CA ASP A 104 5.51 -3.57 11.44
C ASP A 104 4.37 -4.37 10.81
N THR A 105 4.72 -5.48 10.17
CA THR A 105 3.77 -6.44 9.62
C THR A 105 4.01 -7.82 10.20
N ILE A 106 2.95 -8.61 10.29
CA ILE A 106 3.06 -10.02 10.62
C ILE A 106 3.07 -10.82 9.32
N ARG A 107 4.14 -11.59 9.11
CA ARG A 107 4.23 -12.56 8.04
C ARG A 107 3.57 -13.87 8.47
N PHE A 108 2.71 -14.43 7.63
CA PHE A 108 2.04 -15.69 7.88
C PHE A 108 1.87 -16.50 6.59
N LEU A 109 1.72 -17.80 6.76
CA LEU A 109 1.46 -18.76 5.69
C LEU A 109 0.01 -19.22 5.74
N VAL A 110 -0.62 -19.34 4.57
CA VAL A 110 -2.00 -19.82 4.46
C VAL A 110 -1.99 -21.31 4.13
N ASP A 111 -2.37 -22.15 5.09
CA ASP A 111 -2.46 -23.61 4.91
C ASP A 111 -1.11 -24.30 4.68
N HIS A 112 -0.01 -23.71 5.16
CA HIS A 112 1.35 -24.29 5.10
C HIS A 112 2.09 -24.10 6.42
N GLU A 113 2.95 -25.06 6.76
CA GLU A 113 3.79 -25.04 7.97
C GLU A 113 5.17 -24.38 7.73
N SER A 114 5.66 -24.40 6.48
CA SER A 114 6.94 -23.81 6.09
C SER A 114 6.86 -23.09 4.74
N GLU A 115 7.78 -22.14 4.49
CA GLU A 115 7.82 -21.41 3.21
C GLU A 115 8.27 -22.29 2.04
N GLU A 116 9.05 -23.33 2.34
CA GLU A 116 9.53 -24.33 1.39
C GLU A 116 8.37 -25.19 0.83
N ASP A 117 7.30 -25.36 1.60
CA ASP A 117 6.13 -26.13 1.20
C ASP A 117 5.22 -25.37 0.23
N VAL A 118 5.38 -24.04 0.14
CA VAL A 118 4.51 -23.19 -0.69
C VAL A 118 4.91 -23.29 -2.16
N PRO A 119 4.01 -23.77 -3.06
CA PRO A 119 4.27 -23.81 -4.49
C PRO A 119 4.62 -22.41 -5.03
N GLU A 120 5.58 -22.32 -5.96
CA GLU A 120 6.05 -21.03 -6.49
C GLU A 120 4.92 -20.17 -7.08
N ASP A 121 3.97 -20.79 -7.78
CA ASP A 121 2.79 -20.14 -8.36
C ASP A 121 1.75 -19.71 -7.29
N ARG A 122 1.88 -20.22 -6.07
CA ARG A 122 1.02 -19.94 -4.91
C ARG A 122 1.62 -18.95 -3.93
N LYS A 123 2.93 -18.64 -4.01
CA LYS A 123 3.59 -17.72 -3.06
C LYS A 123 2.91 -16.36 -2.93
N PHE A 124 2.38 -15.82 -4.03
CA PHE A 124 1.58 -14.58 -4.02
C PHE A 124 0.33 -14.70 -3.12
N MET A 125 -0.36 -15.85 -3.18
CA MET A 125 -1.60 -16.08 -2.48
C MET A 125 -1.41 -16.57 -1.05
N ASP A 126 -0.31 -17.27 -0.78
CA ASP A 126 -0.18 -18.08 0.44
C ASP A 126 0.92 -17.57 1.38
N ILE A 127 1.84 -16.71 0.92
CA ILE A 127 2.76 -15.98 1.79
C ILE A 127 2.27 -14.54 1.91
N ARG A 128 1.76 -14.18 3.09
CA ARG A 128 1.12 -12.87 3.30
C ARG A 128 1.74 -12.11 4.46
N HIS A 129 1.67 -10.80 4.36
CA HIS A 129 1.96 -9.84 5.41
C HIS A 129 0.66 -9.14 5.79
N MET A 130 0.30 -9.20 7.07
CA MET A 130 -0.83 -8.48 7.64
C MET A 130 -0.34 -7.23 8.35
N MET A 131 -0.98 -6.10 8.04
CA MET A 131 -0.88 -4.89 8.86
C MET A 131 -1.93 -5.00 9.96
N ILE A 132 -1.53 -4.88 11.22
CA ILE A 132 -2.48 -4.96 12.34
C ILE A 132 -2.92 -3.54 12.71
N ASN A 133 -4.15 -3.19 12.36
CA ASN A 133 -4.76 -1.90 12.70
C ASN A 133 -4.66 -1.62 14.21
N GLY A 134 -4.96 -2.61 15.06
CA GLY A 134 -4.86 -2.49 16.52
C GLY A 134 -3.45 -2.27 17.08
N ALA A 135 -2.39 -2.60 16.33
CA ALA A 135 -1.01 -2.34 16.75
C ALA A 135 -0.59 -0.89 16.45
N VAL A 136 -1.23 -0.26 15.46
CA VAL A 136 -1.00 1.15 15.10
C VAL A 136 -1.91 2.08 15.92
N SER A 137 -3.09 1.59 16.35
CA SER A 137 -4.12 2.39 17.02
C SER A 137 -4.02 2.47 18.56
N MET A 138 -2.87 2.14 19.17
CA MET A 138 -2.79 2.20 20.64
C MET A 138 -2.98 3.63 21.15
N PRO A 139 -3.71 3.83 22.27
CA PRO A 139 -3.97 5.15 22.84
C PRO A 139 -2.70 5.88 23.31
#